data_AF-A0A2E0QBP9-F1
#
_entry.id   AF-A0A2E0QBP9-F1
#
_cell.length_a   1.000
_cell.length_b   1.000
_cell.length_c   1.000
_cell.angle_alpha   90.00
_cell.angle_beta   90.00
_cell.angle_gamma   90.00
#
_symmetry.space_group_name_H-M   'P 1'
#
loop_
_entity.id
_entity.type
_entity.pdbx_description
1 polymer ?
#
loop_
_entity_poly.entity_id
_entity_poly.type
_entity_poly.pdbx_seq_one_letter_code
_entity_poly.pdbx_strand_id
1 'polypeptide(L)'
;MKSQRVANKTALKIWFICSLLVGLHTFTVMAQTDSIRKVDQFTAAKAIPLGGDIIQTPNYIVDLWGIAVLTTNDKTSQLRARSALDTWIANSPIQCRVMQWKNNRAVSQCTNAQEQDLALALLREGLAYVDRSSVTAMPDIQAAYNEAEKQANKFQKGLWYDTSTAAVNILDFQNLRPDLKKNLFILLAVILFAPLLGFILMSFIMFAGFGRLIRLQKDQLLKSNKDASELKSREKVVLASSLEGELQANQSKIDAFVTIYKEQLKDLRNPNKTPKYKQSGDIIHEKPALMRMVYDANIDKINLLGPSIAGMLSRLYSDIETNPSYQTLEPEMPLNEAEAHIEKIVLAAQNLLPVIEKLLSGLNVVSRAKH
;
A
#
# COMPACT_ATOMS: atom_id res chain seq x y z
N MET A 1 -11.54 -7.61 -18.92
CA MET A 1 -10.08 -7.58 -18.64
C MET A 1 -9.63 -6.12 -18.56
N LYS A 2 -8.76 -5.77 -17.61
CA LYS A 2 -8.34 -4.40 -17.17
C LYS A 2 -9.20 -3.75 -16.07
N SER A 3 -9.17 -4.30 -14.85
CA SER A 3 -9.26 -3.49 -13.62
C SER A 3 -8.93 -4.36 -12.39
N GLN A 4 -7.66 -4.74 -12.21
CA GLN A 4 -7.21 -5.42 -10.98
C GLN A 4 -5.69 -5.33 -10.75
N ARG A 5 -5.02 -4.31 -11.30
CA ARG A 5 -3.55 -4.17 -11.24
C ARG A 5 -3.02 -2.93 -10.50
N VAL A 6 -3.85 -2.27 -9.70
CA VAL A 6 -3.47 -0.99 -9.05
C VAL A 6 -3.25 -1.11 -7.53
N ALA A 7 -3.64 -2.21 -6.89
CA ALA A 7 -3.58 -2.31 -5.42
C ALA A 7 -2.20 -2.74 -4.84
N ASN A 8 -1.19 -3.04 -5.66
CA ASN A 8 0.07 -3.61 -5.16
C ASN A 8 1.29 -2.66 -5.23
N LYS A 9 1.07 -1.36 -5.48
CA LYS A 9 2.16 -0.34 -5.58
C LYS A 9 2.21 0.66 -4.42
N THR A 10 1.28 0.61 -3.48
CA THR A 10 1.21 1.55 -2.34
C THR A 10 1.85 1.01 -1.06
N ALA A 11 2.05 -0.31 -0.93
CA ALA A 11 2.69 -0.89 0.25
C ALA A 11 4.23 -0.77 0.26
N LEU A 12 4.86 -0.57 -0.91
CA LEU A 12 6.33 -0.51 -1.02
C LEU A 12 6.90 0.92 -0.86
N LYS A 13 6.04 1.95 -0.82
CA LYS A 13 6.46 3.37 -0.70
C LYS A 13 6.47 3.91 0.74
N ILE A 14 5.86 3.21 1.69
CA ILE A 14 5.79 3.65 3.10
C ILE A 14 7.08 3.28 3.86
N TRP A 15 7.87 2.34 3.36
CA TRP A 15 9.14 1.94 4.00
C TRP A 15 10.35 2.82 3.62
N PHE A 16 10.23 3.65 2.58
CA PHE A 16 11.35 4.48 2.10
C PHE A 16 11.31 5.94 2.58
N ILE A 17 10.22 6.38 3.21
CA ILE A 17 10.03 7.78 3.63
C ILE A 17 10.43 8.01 5.11
N CYS A 18 10.61 6.97 5.91
CA CYS A 18 11.15 7.10 7.28
C CYS A 18 12.69 7.20 7.36
N SER A 19 13.42 7.05 6.25
CA SER A 19 14.90 7.12 6.25
C SER A 19 15.47 8.48 5.85
N LEU A 20 14.64 9.53 5.71
CA LEU A 20 15.07 10.79 5.11
C LEU A 20 14.56 12.02 5.86
N LEU A 21 14.60 11.99 7.20
CA LEU A 21 14.24 13.16 8.02
C LEU A 21 14.85 13.14 9.44
N VAL A 22 16.16 12.92 9.53
CA VAL A 22 17.03 13.42 10.60
C VAL A 22 18.37 13.66 9.90
N GLY A 23 18.74 14.87 9.52
CA GLY A 23 18.91 16.02 10.39
C GLY A 23 20.36 16.47 10.19
N LEU A 24 20.55 17.24 9.12
CA LEU A 24 21.80 17.90 8.75
C LEU A 24 22.26 18.79 9.91
N HIS A 25 23.33 18.42 10.61
CA HIS A 25 24.07 19.34 11.47
C HIS A 25 25.52 19.46 11.00
N THR A 26 25.77 20.57 10.32
CA THR A 26 27.10 21.11 10.05
C THR A 26 27.76 21.50 11.38
N PHE A 27 28.79 20.77 11.79
CA PHE A 27 29.68 21.20 12.86
C PHE A 27 30.96 21.77 12.24
N THR A 28 31.14 23.08 12.41
CA THR A 28 32.42 23.79 12.31
C THR A 28 33.33 23.29 13.42
N VAL A 29 34.45 22.65 13.06
CA VAL A 29 35.52 22.32 14.01
C VAL A 29 36.51 23.47 14.02
N MET A 30 36.47 24.27 15.09
CA MET A 30 37.59 25.13 15.47
C MET A 30 38.68 24.22 16.06
N ALA A 31 39.84 24.17 15.42
CA ALA A 31 41.02 23.54 15.98
C ALA A 31 41.64 24.50 17.01
N GLN A 32 41.38 24.26 18.29
CA GLN A 32 42.04 24.93 19.40
C GLN A 32 43.11 23.99 19.96
N THR A 33 44.37 24.41 19.85
CA THR A 33 45.54 23.68 20.31
C THR A 33 45.69 23.90 21.81
N ASP A 34 44.98 23.12 22.62
CA ASP A 34 45.07 23.19 24.08
C ASP A 34 46.03 22.14 24.64
N SER A 35 47.00 22.65 25.40
CA SER A 35 47.93 21.89 26.22
C SER A 35 47.22 20.87 27.11
N ILE A 36 47.74 19.64 27.13
CA ILE A 36 47.17 18.45 27.79
C ILE A 36 46.92 18.70 29.28
N ARG A 37 45.70 19.06 29.64
CA ARG A 37 45.17 18.96 31.01
C ARG A 37 44.70 17.52 31.22
N LYS A 38 45.25 16.82 32.21
CA LYS A 38 44.81 15.46 32.57
C LYS A 38 43.38 15.56 33.13
N VAL A 39 42.44 14.90 32.48
CA VAL A 39 41.02 14.87 32.88
C VAL A 39 40.71 13.51 33.50
N ASP A 40 39.93 13.48 34.58
CA ASP A 40 39.57 12.24 35.30
C ASP A 40 38.49 11.43 34.57
N GLN A 41 37.72 12.05 33.69
CA GLN A 41 36.68 11.41 32.86
C GLN A 41 36.62 12.07 31.48
N PHE A 42 36.41 11.28 30.43
CA PHE A 42 36.19 11.80 29.09
C PHE A 42 35.20 10.94 28.31
N THR A 43 34.51 11.56 27.36
CA THR A 43 33.62 10.88 26.42
C THR A 43 34.24 10.93 25.03
N ALA A 44 34.39 9.78 24.39
CA ALA A 44 34.91 9.68 23.03
C ALA A 44 33.78 9.34 22.06
N ALA A 45 33.48 10.26 21.14
CA ALA A 45 32.44 10.06 20.12
C ALA A 45 32.80 8.95 19.11
N LYS A 46 34.10 8.64 18.98
CA LYS A 46 34.61 7.57 18.14
C LYS A 46 35.69 6.82 18.91
N ALA A 47 35.62 5.50 18.90
CA ALA A 47 36.59 4.62 19.51
C ALA A 47 36.84 3.43 18.58
N ILE A 48 38.10 3.07 18.40
CA ILE A 48 38.52 1.99 17.50
C ILE A 48 39.35 0.99 18.33
N PRO A 49 38.93 -0.27 18.48
CA PRO A 49 39.70 -1.27 19.21
C PRO A 49 40.96 -1.65 18.40
N LEU A 50 42.14 -1.35 18.95
CA LEU A 50 43.43 -1.75 18.36
C LEU A 50 43.83 -3.17 18.78
N GLY A 51 43.41 -3.58 19.98
CA GLY A 51 43.71 -4.89 20.57
C GLY A 51 42.53 -5.43 21.39
N GLY A 52 42.77 -6.49 22.16
CA GLY A 52 41.77 -7.06 23.07
C GLY A 52 41.52 -6.24 24.33
N ASP A 53 42.45 -5.35 24.68
CA ASP A 53 42.47 -4.51 25.87
C ASP A 53 42.82 -3.04 25.55
N ILE A 54 43.04 -2.70 24.28
CA ILE A 54 43.49 -1.37 23.84
C ILE A 54 42.48 -0.75 22.88
N ILE A 55 42.05 0.48 23.19
CA ILE A 55 41.11 1.27 22.41
C ILE A 55 41.77 2.60 22.01
N GLN A 56 41.72 2.95 20.72
CA GLN A 56 42.16 4.24 20.22
C GLN A 56 40.98 5.21 20.14
N THR A 57 41.11 6.35 20.80
CA THR A 57 40.20 7.50 20.68
C THR A 57 40.92 8.63 19.92
N PRO A 58 40.22 9.71 19.49
CA PRO A 58 40.84 10.82 18.78
C PRO A 58 41.98 11.48 19.56
N ASN A 59 41.88 11.51 20.89
CA ASN A 59 42.77 12.28 21.75
C ASN A 59 43.73 11.39 22.57
N TYR A 60 43.34 10.15 22.87
CA TYR A 60 44.09 9.26 23.77
C TYR A 60 44.08 7.80 23.30
N ILE A 61 45.15 7.07 23.66
CA ILE A 61 45.14 5.61 23.64
C ILE A 61 44.71 5.14 25.02
N VAL A 62 43.74 4.23 25.05
CA VAL A 62 43.08 3.76 26.26
C VAL A 62 43.42 2.29 26.46
N ASP A 63 44.00 1.96 27.61
CA ASP A 63 44.15 0.57 28.06
C ASP A 63 42.98 0.29 29.04
N LEU A 64 42.23 -0.79 28.81
CA LEU A 64 41.10 -1.16 29.66
C LEU A 64 41.59 -1.56 31.05
N TRP A 65 41.05 -0.92 32.08
CA TRP A 65 41.45 -1.15 33.46
C TRP A 65 40.95 -2.51 33.98
N GLY A 66 41.76 -3.16 34.82
CA GLY A 66 41.37 -4.32 35.62
C GLY A 66 41.35 -5.67 34.88
N ILE A 67 41.73 -5.70 33.61
CA ILE A 67 41.80 -6.92 32.80
C ILE A 67 43.16 -7.06 32.12
N ALA A 68 43.50 -8.29 31.78
CA ALA A 68 44.63 -8.62 30.92
C ALA A 68 44.22 -9.64 29.86
N VAL A 69 44.74 -9.47 28.66
CA VAL A 69 44.53 -10.38 27.52
C VAL A 69 45.83 -11.13 27.26
N LEU A 70 45.75 -12.42 26.90
CA LEU A 70 46.94 -13.21 26.58
C LEU A 70 47.62 -12.66 25.31
N THR A 71 48.85 -12.18 25.45
CA THR A 71 49.58 -11.52 24.35
C THR A 71 50.63 -12.39 23.68
N THR A 72 51.09 -13.46 24.33
CA THR A 72 52.37 -14.07 23.96
C THR A 72 52.28 -15.25 22.99
N ASN A 73 51.16 -15.98 22.89
CA ASN A 73 51.08 -17.17 22.00
C ASN A 73 49.73 -17.39 21.28
N ASP A 74 48.64 -16.75 21.71
CA ASP A 74 47.30 -17.00 21.13
C ASP A 74 46.74 -15.77 20.41
N LYS A 75 47.13 -15.63 19.13
CA LYS A 75 46.60 -14.58 18.24
C LYS A 75 45.08 -14.69 18.06
N THR A 76 44.48 -15.88 18.26
CA THR A 76 43.05 -16.07 18.02
C THR A 76 42.21 -15.45 19.13
N SER A 77 42.65 -15.53 20.38
CA SER A 77 41.97 -14.91 21.52
C SER A 77 42.01 -13.38 21.45
N GLN A 78 43.14 -12.80 21.03
CA GLN A 78 43.23 -11.35 20.80
C GLN A 78 42.28 -10.87 19.69
N LEU A 79 42.18 -11.61 18.58
CA LEU A 79 41.28 -11.28 17.49
C LEU A 79 39.81 -11.37 17.92
N ARG A 80 39.45 -12.38 18.72
CA ARG A 80 38.09 -12.52 19.27
C ARG A 80 37.76 -11.38 20.24
N ALA A 81 38.67 -11.03 21.14
CA ALA A 81 38.51 -9.89 22.04
C ALA A 81 38.33 -8.57 21.28
N ARG A 82 39.17 -8.31 20.26
CA ARG A 82 39.05 -7.13 19.40
C ARG A 82 37.71 -7.09 18.65
N SER A 83 37.29 -8.23 18.09
CA SER A 83 36.01 -8.36 17.37
C SER A 83 34.81 -8.12 18.28
N ALA A 84 34.87 -8.60 19.53
CA ALA A 84 33.82 -8.34 20.52
C ALA A 84 33.75 -6.85 20.89
N LEU A 85 34.90 -6.21 21.14
CA LEU A 85 34.97 -4.77 21.39
C LEU A 85 34.43 -3.95 20.21
N ASP A 86 34.75 -4.33 18.98
CA ASP A 86 34.25 -3.64 17.78
C ASP A 86 32.72 -3.71 17.69
N THR A 87 32.16 -4.88 18.03
CA THR A 87 30.71 -5.10 18.08
C THR A 87 30.02 -4.31 19.20
N TRP A 88 30.65 -4.20 20.37
CA TRP A 88 30.04 -3.49 21.51
C TRP A 88 30.21 -1.97 21.45
N ILE A 89 31.26 -1.50 20.78
CA ILE A 89 31.47 -0.07 20.55
C ILE A 89 30.59 0.39 19.38
N ALA A 90 30.53 -0.35 18.26
CA ALA A 90 29.63 -0.13 17.11
C ALA A 90 29.41 1.34 16.72
N ASN A 91 30.49 2.13 16.65
CA ASN A 91 30.46 3.58 16.38
C ASN A 91 29.61 4.44 17.36
N SER A 92 29.32 3.90 18.54
CA SER A 92 28.64 4.62 19.62
C SER A 92 29.65 5.31 20.53
N PRO A 93 29.27 6.43 21.18
CA PRO A 93 30.15 7.10 22.12
C PRO A 93 30.45 6.20 23.32
N ILE A 94 31.71 6.20 23.76
CA ILE A 94 32.12 5.53 25.00
C ILE A 94 32.43 6.57 26.07
N GLN A 95 32.08 6.25 27.32
CA GLN A 95 32.43 7.05 28.49
C GLN A 95 33.53 6.35 29.26
N CYS A 96 34.67 7.02 29.44
CA CYS A 96 35.83 6.43 30.11
C CYS A 96 36.18 7.23 31.36
N ARG A 97 36.29 6.53 32.49
CA ARG A 97 36.80 7.06 33.76
C ARG A 97 38.26 6.65 33.92
N VAL A 98 39.15 7.64 33.96
CA VAL A 98 40.59 7.40 34.04
C VAL A 98 40.97 7.03 35.46
N MET A 99 41.53 5.82 35.61
CA MET A 99 42.04 5.32 36.89
C MET A 99 43.51 5.67 37.08
N GLN A 100 44.29 5.61 35.98
CA GLN A 100 45.71 5.93 36.02
C GLN A 100 46.19 6.44 34.66
N TRP A 101 47.03 7.47 34.66
CA TRP A 101 47.77 7.88 33.47
C TRP A 101 49.13 7.18 33.43
N LYS A 102 49.39 6.40 32.38
CA LYS A 102 50.70 5.79 32.08
C LYS A 102 51.26 6.43 30.81
N ASN A 103 52.10 7.44 30.97
CA ASN A 103 52.61 8.27 29.85
C ASN A 103 51.45 8.89 29.04
N ASN A 104 51.37 8.60 27.75
CA ASN A 104 50.31 9.05 26.85
C ASN A 104 49.13 8.04 26.73
N ARG A 105 49.04 7.09 27.67
CA ARG A 105 47.95 6.12 27.74
C ARG A 105 47.11 6.33 28.99
N ALA A 106 45.80 6.33 28.81
CA ALA A 106 44.83 6.35 29.90
C ALA A 106 44.47 4.91 30.24
N VAL A 107 44.80 4.45 31.45
CA VAL A 107 44.24 3.22 31.99
C VAL A 107 42.88 3.57 32.57
N SER A 108 41.81 3.16 31.92
CA SER A 108 40.45 3.61 32.25
C SER A 108 39.42 2.51 32.21
N GLN A 109 38.40 2.67 33.06
CA GLN A 109 37.16 1.90 32.98
C GLN A 109 36.25 2.57 31.96
N CYS A 110 35.86 1.85 30.90
CA CYS A 110 35.03 2.39 29.83
C CYS A 110 33.69 1.67 29.75
N THR A 111 32.62 2.44 29.59
CA THR A 111 31.26 1.97 29.36
C THR A 111 30.80 2.35 27.95
N ASN A 112 29.99 1.49 27.34
CA ASN A 112 29.33 1.78 26.07
C ASN A 112 27.99 2.51 26.28
N ALA A 113 27.27 2.76 25.18
CA ALA A 113 25.97 3.44 25.20
C ALA A 113 24.88 2.68 25.97
N GLN A 114 25.05 1.37 26.21
CA GLN A 114 24.16 0.52 27.01
C GLN A 114 24.59 0.48 28.49
N GLU A 115 25.49 1.36 28.92
CA GLU A 115 26.07 1.40 30.26
C GLU A 115 26.78 0.10 30.67
N GLN A 116 27.17 -0.71 29.68
CA GLN A 116 27.89 -1.95 29.91
C GLN A 116 29.39 -1.67 30.03
N ASP A 117 30.00 -2.09 31.14
CA ASP A 117 31.45 -2.06 31.33
C ASP A 117 32.12 -3.04 30.34
N LEU A 118 32.94 -2.49 29.45
CA LEU A 118 33.62 -3.23 28.38
C LEU A 118 34.60 -4.27 28.93
N ALA A 119 35.29 -3.96 30.03
CA ALA A 119 36.24 -4.87 30.66
C ALA A 119 35.49 -6.05 31.34
N LEU A 120 34.37 -5.76 32.01
CA LEU A 120 33.51 -6.79 32.58
C LEU A 120 32.89 -7.68 31.49
N ALA A 121 32.51 -7.11 30.35
CA ALA A 121 31.97 -7.85 29.22
C ALA A 121 32.99 -8.86 28.66
N LEU A 122 34.25 -8.44 28.52
CA LEU A 122 35.34 -9.32 28.08
C LEU A 122 35.60 -10.47 29.07
N LEU A 123 35.51 -10.22 30.38
CA LEU A 123 35.62 -11.26 31.40
C LEU A 123 34.50 -12.28 31.31
N ARG A 124 33.24 -11.84 31.14
CA ARG A 124 32.06 -12.72 31.05
C ARG A 124 32.09 -13.66 29.83
N GLU A 125 32.64 -13.19 28.71
CA GLU A 125 32.84 -14.02 27.52
C GLU A 125 34.13 -14.84 27.58
N GLY A 126 34.91 -14.71 28.67
CA GLY A 126 36.16 -15.44 28.86
C GLY A 126 37.25 -15.03 27.86
N LEU A 127 37.22 -13.80 27.34
CA LEU A 127 38.18 -13.29 26.36
C LEU A 127 39.37 -12.58 27.02
N ALA A 128 39.26 -12.28 28.31
CA ALA A 128 40.29 -11.72 29.17
C ALA A 128 40.27 -12.41 30.54
N TYR A 129 41.32 -12.22 31.34
CA TYR A 129 41.38 -12.63 32.74
C TYR A 129 41.58 -11.40 33.64
N VAL A 130 41.28 -11.54 34.93
CA VAL A 130 41.33 -10.41 35.87
C VAL A 130 42.78 -10.06 36.21
N ASP A 131 43.17 -8.79 36.02
CA ASP A 131 44.44 -8.29 36.54
C ASP A 131 44.29 -7.98 38.04
N ARG A 132 44.62 -8.97 38.87
CA ARG A 132 44.51 -8.88 40.34
C ARG A 132 45.31 -7.71 40.93
N SER A 133 46.39 -7.30 40.27
CA SER A 133 47.23 -6.19 40.74
C SER A 133 46.53 -4.84 40.66
N SER A 134 45.68 -4.65 39.65
CA SER A 134 44.93 -3.41 39.42
C SER A 134 43.62 -3.35 40.22
N VAL A 135 42.95 -4.49 40.43
CA VAL A 135 41.56 -4.55 40.93
C VAL A 135 41.45 -4.55 42.47
N THR A 136 42.53 -4.89 43.19
CA THR A 136 42.50 -5.02 44.67
C THR A 136 42.22 -3.69 45.40
N ALA A 137 42.44 -2.55 44.73
CA ALA A 137 42.19 -1.22 45.30
C ALA A 137 40.69 -0.86 45.40
N MET A 138 39.77 -1.60 44.76
CA MET A 138 38.34 -1.29 44.71
C MET A 138 37.48 -2.55 44.98
N PRO A 139 37.04 -2.79 46.24
CA PRO A 139 36.38 -4.05 46.62
C PRO A 139 35.05 -4.31 45.89
N ASP A 140 34.28 -3.25 45.60
CA ASP A 140 32.97 -3.39 44.94
C ASP A 140 33.09 -3.87 43.50
N ILE A 141 34.10 -3.39 42.76
CA ILE A 141 34.35 -3.79 41.37
C ILE A 141 35.06 -5.15 41.33
N GLN A 142 35.91 -5.43 42.32
CA GLN A 142 36.62 -6.70 42.47
C GLN A 142 35.68 -7.90 42.52
N ALA A 143 34.60 -7.81 43.31
CA ALA A 143 33.63 -8.89 43.41
C ALA A 143 32.98 -9.20 42.04
N ALA A 144 32.60 -8.17 41.28
CA ALA A 144 31.98 -8.33 39.97
C ALA A 144 32.93 -8.95 38.93
N TYR A 145 34.20 -8.54 38.94
CA TYR A 145 35.21 -9.02 37.98
C TYR A 145 35.60 -10.47 38.27
N ASN A 146 35.81 -10.81 39.54
CA ASN A 146 36.11 -12.19 39.96
C ASN A 146 34.94 -13.15 39.66
N GLU A 147 33.69 -12.71 39.88
CA GLU A 147 32.53 -13.53 39.58
C GLU A 147 32.36 -13.72 38.07
N ALA A 148 32.59 -12.69 37.26
CA ALA A 148 32.56 -12.81 35.80
C ALA A 148 33.60 -13.81 35.28
N GLU A 149 34.83 -13.77 35.79
CA GLU A 149 35.89 -14.74 35.45
C GLU A 149 35.51 -16.16 35.89
N LYS A 150 35.01 -16.32 37.12
CA LYS A 150 34.56 -17.62 37.65
C LYS A 150 33.41 -18.21 36.81
N GLN A 151 32.48 -17.38 36.35
CA GLN A 151 31.40 -17.81 35.46
C GLN A 151 31.95 -18.24 34.10
N ALA A 152 32.82 -17.45 33.49
CA ALA A 152 33.44 -17.81 32.22
C ALA A 152 34.20 -19.14 32.31
N ASN A 153 34.91 -19.38 33.42
CA ASN A 153 35.58 -20.65 33.70
C ASN A 153 34.57 -21.80 33.89
N LYS A 154 33.52 -21.60 34.70
CA LYS A 154 32.47 -22.61 34.93
C LYS A 154 31.76 -23.02 33.63
N PHE A 155 31.54 -22.08 32.72
CA PHE A 155 30.90 -22.32 31.42
C PHE A 155 31.89 -22.68 30.30
N GLN A 156 33.18 -22.84 30.62
CA GLN A 156 34.25 -23.13 29.67
C GLN A 156 34.23 -22.19 28.45
N LYS A 157 34.05 -20.89 28.67
CA LYS A 157 34.00 -19.89 27.60
C LYS A 157 35.40 -19.36 27.26
N GLY A 158 35.62 -19.07 25.97
CA GLY A 158 36.80 -18.35 25.50
C GLY A 158 38.11 -19.04 25.87
N LEU A 159 38.94 -18.34 26.66
CA LEU A 159 40.23 -18.80 27.19
C LEU A 159 40.13 -20.06 28.05
N TRP A 160 38.96 -20.29 28.66
CA TRP A 160 38.70 -21.42 29.55
C TRP A 160 38.16 -22.65 28.81
N TYR A 161 38.03 -22.56 27.48
CA TYR A 161 37.56 -23.67 26.65
C TYR A 161 38.68 -24.70 26.46
N ASP A 162 38.56 -25.84 27.13
CA ASP A 162 39.44 -26.98 26.94
C ASP A 162 38.85 -27.96 25.91
N THR A 163 39.47 -28.04 24.74
CA THR A 163 39.10 -28.97 23.66
C THR A 163 39.18 -30.45 24.07
N SER A 164 39.85 -30.78 25.17
CA SER A 164 39.95 -32.17 25.66
C SER A 164 38.74 -32.61 26.50
N THR A 165 37.98 -31.68 27.08
CA THR A 165 36.82 -31.99 27.95
C THR A 165 35.46 -31.76 27.29
N ALA A 166 35.40 -31.00 26.19
CA ALA A 166 34.16 -30.78 25.42
C ALA A 166 33.73 -31.96 24.54
N ALA A 167 34.55 -33.01 24.44
CA ALA A 167 34.14 -34.31 23.89
C ALA A 167 33.35 -35.12 24.94
N VAL A 168 32.30 -34.53 25.51
CA VAL A 168 31.24 -35.36 26.12
C VAL A 168 30.56 -36.05 24.95
N ASN A 169 30.89 -37.32 24.74
CA ASN A 169 30.31 -38.19 23.73
C ASN A 169 28.79 -38.22 23.87
N ILE A 170 28.08 -37.38 23.08
CA ILE A 170 26.61 -37.42 22.92
C ILE A 170 26.17 -38.76 22.28
N LEU A 171 27.12 -39.61 21.87
CA LEU A 171 26.89 -40.92 21.24
C LEU A 171 27.75 -42.04 21.86
N ASP A 172 27.99 -42.05 23.18
CA ASP A 172 28.55 -43.27 23.80
C ASP A 172 27.46 -44.34 24.00
N PHE A 173 27.07 -44.97 22.89
CA PHE A 173 26.09 -46.07 22.84
C PHE A 173 26.62 -47.40 23.37
N GLN A 174 27.90 -47.49 23.74
CA GLN A 174 28.48 -48.74 24.23
C GLN A 174 28.02 -49.07 25.67
N ASN A 175 27.69 -48.06 26.48
CA ASN A 175 27.33 -48.24 27.89
C ASN A 175 25.81 -48.20 28.20
N LEU A 176 24.93 -48.19 27.19
CA LEU A 176 23.48 -48.29 27.44
C LEU A 176 23.07 -49.72 27.82
N ARG A 177 22.33 -49.85 28.93
CA ARG A 177 21.68 -51.10 29.39
C ARG A 177 20.94 -51.80 28.23
N PRO A 178 21.04 -53.13 28.10
CA PRO A 178 20.47 -53.89 26.96
C PRO A 178 18.95 -53.72 26.81
N ASP A 179 18.21 -53.50 27.91
CA ASP A 179 16.76 -53.26 27.87
C ASP A 179 16.38 -51.91 27.23
N LEU A 180 17.27 -50.91 27.30
CA LEU A 180 17.04 -49.63 26.66
C LEU A 180 17.24 -49.70 25.15
N LYS A 181 18.17 -50.54 24.66
CA LYS A 181 18.48 -50.67 23.23
C LYS A 181 17.27 -51.16 22.42
N LYS A 182 16.47 -52.09 22.98
CA LYS A 182 15.28 -52.62 22.30
C LYS A 182 14.13 -51.59 22.22
N ASN A 183 13.97 -50.77 23.25
CA ASN A 183 12.92 -49.75 23.30
C ASN A 183 13.32 -48.42 22.63
N LEU A 184 14.61 -48.14 22.49
CA LEU A 184 15.13 -46.94 21.83
C LEU A 184 14.73 -46.89 20.35
N PHE A 185 14.80 -48.02 19.63
CA PHE A 185 14.39 -48.07 18.22
C PHE A 185 12.90 -47.78 18.04
N ILE A 186 12.05 -48.29 18.96
CA ILE A 186 10.62 -48.02 18.95
C ILE A 186 10.35 -46.54 19.25
N LEU A 187 11.03 -45.98 20.25
CA LEU A 187 10.90 -44.56 20.61
C LEU A 187 11.34 -43.63 19.47
N LEU A 188 12.46 -43.94 18.82
CA LEU A 188 12.96 -43.19 17.67
C LEU A 188 12.00 -43.26 16.48
N ALA A 189 11.44 -44.45 16.22
CA ALA A 189 10.44 -44.64 15.17
C ALA A 189 9.16 -43.85 15.46
N VAL A 190 8.68 -43.84 16.71
CA VAL A 190 7.50 -43.05 17.10
C VAL A 190 7.76 -41.55 16.92
N ILE A 191 8.91 -41.04 17.35
CA ILE A 191 9.26 -39.62 17.22
C ILE A 191 9.35 -39.18 15.75
N LEU A 192 9.87 -40.04 14.87
CA LEU A 192 9.99 -39.75 13.43
C LEU A 192 8.67 -39.90 12.66
N PHE A 193 7.90 -40.96 12.93
CA PHE A 193 6.71 -41.29 12.14
C PHE A 193 5.40 -40.67 12.65
N ALA A 194 5.27 -40.41 13.96
CA ALA A 194 4.08 -39.77 14.52
C ALA A 194 3.76 -38.39 13.89
N PRO A 195 4.71 -37.45 13.72
CA PRO A 195 4.39 -36.17 13.08
C PRO A 195 4.00 -36.35 11.61
N LEU A 196 4.62 -37.30 10.90
CA LEU A 196 4.35 -37.57 9.49
C LEU A 196 2.91 -38.08 9.28
N LEU A 197 2.45 -38.99 10.14
CA LEU A 197 1.06 -39.44 10.16
C LEU A 197 0.09 -38.30 10.51
N GLY A 198 0.46 -37.43 11.44
CA GLY A 198 -0.32 -36.23 11.78
C GLY A 198 -0.51 -35.30 10.58
N PHE A 199 0.54 -35.06 9.80
CA PHE A 199 0.47 -34.24 8.59
C PHE A 199 -0.40 -34.86 7.50
N ILE A 200 -0.32 -36.19 7.30
CA ILE A 200 -1.17 -36.89 6.33
C ILE A 200 -2.65 -36.75 6.71
N LEU A 201 -2.98 -36.97 7.99
CA LEU A 201 -4.35 -36.84 8.48
C LEU A 201 -4.86 -35.40 8.30
N MET A 202 -4.04 -34.41 8.66
CA MET A 202 -4.41 -33.00 8.53
C MET A 202 -4.60 -32.60 7.05
N SER A 203 -3.73 -33.07 6.16
CA SER A 203 -3.84 -32.83 4.72
C SER A 203 -5.13 -33.43 4.15
N PHE A 204 -5.54 -34.61 4.62
CA PHE A 204 -6.80 -35.23 4.19
C PHE A 204 -8.02 -34.43 4.65
N ILE A 205 -8.03 -33.98 5.92
CA ILE A 205 -9.09 -33.11 6.46
C ILE A 205 -9.19 -31.81 5.67
N MET A 206 -8.04 -31.17 5.39
CA MET A 206 -8.01 -29.96 4.57
C MET A 206 -8.52 -30.21 3.15
N PHE A 207 -8.06 -31.27 2.48
CA PHE A 207 -8.49 -31.59 1.12
C PHE A 207 -10.01 -31.81 1.04
N ALA A 208 -10.58 -32.55 2.00
CA ALA A 208 -12.02 -32.76 2.10
C ALA A 208 -12.77 -31.44 2.38
N GLY A 209 -12.26 -30.59 3.26
CA GLY A 209 -12.84 -29.29 3.60
C GLY A 209 -12.80 -28.27 2.45
N PHE A 210 -11.66 -28.17 1.75
CA PHE A 210 -11.49 -27.25 0.62
C PHE A 210 -12.41 -27.59 -0.55
N GLY A 211 -12.66 -28.88 -0.81
CA GLY A 211 -13.62 -29.29 -1.85
C GLY A 211 -15.02 -28.72 -1.62
N ARG A 212 -15.47 -28.65 -0.36
CA ARG A 212 -16.77 -28.05 -0.01
C ARG A 212 -16.75 -26.53 -0.15
N LEU A 213 -15.67 -25.86 0.27
CA LEU A 213 -15.51 -24.41 0.17
C LEU A 213 -15.48 -23.94 -1.29
N ILE A 214 -14.76 -24.64 -2.17
CA ILE A 214 -14.69 -24.30 -3.60
C ILE A 214 -16.07 -24.37 -4.25
N ARG A 215 -16.87 -25.40 -3.91
CA ARG A 215 -18.24 -25.53 -4.42
C ARG A 215 -19.12 -24.38 -3.94
N LEU A 216 -19.08 -24.05 -2.65
CA LEU A 216 -19.84 -22.91 -2.10
C LEU A 216 -19.46 -21.58 -2.73
N GLN A 217 -18.16 -21.33 -2.94
CA GLN A 217 -17.70 -20.12 -3.63
C GLN A 217 -18.17 -20.07 -5.08
N LYS A 218 -18.12 -21.20 -5.80
CA LYS A 218 -18.61 -21.29 -7.18
C LYS A 218 -20.11 -21.03 -7.25
N ASP A 219 -20.89 -21.60 -6.34
CA ASP A 219 -22.34 -21.40 -6.28
C ASP A 219 -22.70 -19.95 -5.93
N GLN A 220 -21.97 -19.32 -5.00
CA GLN A 220 -22.13 -17.91 -4.67
C GLN A 220 -21.79 -17.00 -5.84
N LEU A 221 -20.71 -17.26 -6.57
CA LEU A 221 -20.34 -16.50 -7.76
C LEU A 221 -21.38 -16.67 -8.88
N LEU A 222 -21.86 -17.89 -9.11
CA LEU A 222 -22.90 -18.15 -10.12
C LEU A 222 -24.21 -17.45 -9.74
N LYS A 223 -24.62 -17.52 -8.47
CA LYS A 223 -25.81 -16.82 -7.99
C LYS A 223 -25.65 -15.31 -8.10
N SER A 224 -24.54 -14.75 -7.63
CA SER A 224 -24.26 -13.31 -7.74
C SER A 224 -24.24 -12.82 -9.19
N ASN A 225 -23.62 -13.58 -10.10
CA ASN A 225 -23.62 -13.24 -11.53
C ASN A 225 -25.02 -13.33 -12.16
N LYS A 226 -25.81 -14.34 -11.76
CA LYS A 226 -27.20 -14.48 -12.22
C LYS A 226 -28.05 -13.31 -11.74
N ASP A 227 -27.96 -12.98 -10.45
CA ASP A 227 -28.68 -11.87 -9.82
C ASP A 227 -28.28 -10.54 -10.48
N ALA A 228 -26.98 -10.30 -10.73
CA ALA A 228 -26.48 -9.12 -11.41
C ALA A 228 -26.99 -9.01 -12.86
N SER A 229 -27.00 -10.12 -13.61
CA SER A 229 -27.56 -10.16 -14.97
C SER A 229 -29.07 -9.85 -14.96
N GLU A 230 -29.79 -10.40 -13.98
CA GLU A 230 -31.22 -10.16 -13.83
C GLU A 230 -31.51 -8.70 -13.49
N LEU A 231 -30.76 -8.10 -12.56
CA LEU A 231 -30.88 -6.68 -12.23
C LEU A 231 -30.61 -5.79 -13.45
N LYS A 232 -29.56 -6.10 -14.23
CA LYS A 232 -29.25 -5.39 -15.48
C LYS A 232 -30.39 -5.52 -16.51
N SER A 233 -31.04 -6.68 -16.58
CA SER A 233 -32.21 -6.87 -17.45
C SER A 233 -33.42 -6.03 -16.99
N ARG A 234 -33.63 -5.91 -15.67
CA ARG A 234 -34.69 -5.07 -15.08
C ARG A 234 -34.41 -3.59 -15.36
N GLU A 235 -33.18 -3.15 -15.13
CA GLU A 235 -32.74 -1.78 -15.41
C GLU A 235 -32.91 -1.43 -16.90
N LYS A 236 -32.51 -2.34 -17.80
CA LYS A 236 -32.71 -2.16 -19.25
C LYS A 236 -34.19 -1.91 -19.61
N VAL A 237 -35.11 -2.69 -19.04
CA VAL A 237 -36.54 -2.56 -19.31
C VAL A 237 -37.10 -1.25 -18.74
N VAL A 238 -36.77 -0.91 -17.49
CA VAL A 238 -37.20 0.34 -16.86
C VAL A 238 -36.70 1.56 -17.62
N LEU A 239 -35.43 1.54 -18.04
CA LEU A 239 -34.84 2.59 -18.86
C LEU A 239 -35.55 2.72 -20.21
N ALA A 240 -35.81 1.59 -20.88
CA ALA A 240 -36.51 1.57 -22.16
C ALA A 240 -37.92 2.18 -22.03
N SER A 241 -38.70 1.77 -21.03
CA SER A 241 -40.04 2.31 -20.79
C SER A 241 -40.04 3.80 -20.42
N SER A 242 -39.05 4.25 -19.64
CA SER A 242 -38.92 5.67 -19.27
C SER A 242 -38.61 6.54 -20.49
N LEU A 243 -37.68 6.08 -21.34
CA LEU A 243 -37.33 6.77 -22.59
C LEU A 243 -38.47 6.70 -23.62
N GLU A 244 -39.20 5.58 -23.68
CA GLU A 244 -40.39 5.44 -24.51
C GLU A 244 -41.44 6.49 -24.11
N GLY A 245 -41.69 6.68 -22.82
CA GLY A 245 -42.60 7.72 -22.32
C GLY A 245 -42.14 9.14 -22.67
N GLU A 246 -40.84 9.44 -22.50
CA GLU A 246 -40.28 10.75 -22.90
C GLU A 246 -40.42 10.98 -24.41
N LEU A 247 -40.13 9.98 -25.24
CA LEU A 247 -40.24 10.09 -26.69
C LEU A 247 -41.68 10.19 -27.18
N GLN A 248 -42.64 9.50 -26.57
CA GLN A 248 -44.07 9.64 -26.91
C GLN A 248 -44.59 11.04 -26.59
N ALA A 249 -44.19 11.58 -25.44
CA ALA A 249 -44.54 12.94 -25.08
C ALA A 249 -43.90 13.96 -26.03
N ASN A 250 -42.64 13.75 -26.42
CA ASN A 250 -41.96 14.58 -27.41
C ASN A 250 -42.60 14.46 -28.81
N GLN A 251 -43.00 13.27 -29.24
CA GLN A 251 -43.74 13.05 -30.48
C GLN A 251 -45.03 13.87 -30.49
N SER A 252 -45.82 13.78 -29.41
CA SER A 252 -47.06 14.55 -29.25
C SER A 252 -46.83 16.07 -29.32
N LYS A 253 -45.72 16.56 -28.75
CA LYS A 253 -45.32 17.97 -28.86
C LYS A 253 -44.94 18.37 -30.28
N ILE A 254 -44.23 17.52 -31.02
CA ILE A 254 -43.87 17.76 -32.42
C ILE A 254 -45.11 17.76 -33.29
N ASP A 255 -46.03 16.82 -33.10
CA ASP A 255 -47.28 16.76 -33.87
C ASP A 255 -48.14 18.01 -33.63
N ALA A 256 -48.27 18.45 -32.38
CA ALA A 256 -48.96 19.69 -32.04
C ALA A 256 -48.26 20.90 -32.69
N PHE A 257 -46.93 20.99 -32.59
CA PHE A 257 -46.13 22.06 -33.19
C PHE A 257 -46.32 22.11 -34.71
N VAL A 258 -46.14 20.98 -35.40
CA VAL A 258 -46.34 20.86 -36.85
C VAL A 258 -47.76 21.24 -37.25
N THR A 259 -48.78 20.85 -36.47
CA THR A 259 -50.18 21.18 -36.75
C THR A 259 -50.41 22.69 -36.68
N ILE A 260 -49.94 23.35 -35.61
CA ILE A 260 -50.09 24.80 -35.41
C ILE A 260 -49.41 25.58 -36.56
N TYR A 261 -48.16 25.26 -36.88
CA TYR A 261 -47.42 25.99 -37.91
C TYR A 261 -47.92 25.67 -39.33
N LYS A 262 -48.47 24.48 -39.59
CA LYS A 262 -49.16 24.19 -40.87
C LYS A 262 -50.44 24.98 -41.02
N GLU A 263 -51.21 25.14 -39.94
CA GLU A 263 -52.40 25.99 -39.95
C GLU A 263 -52.03 27.46 -40.18
N GLN A 264 -50.96 27.93 -39.53
CA GLN A 264 -50.41 29.27 -39.75
C GLN A 264 -49.95 29.46 -41.20
N LEU A 265 -49.24 28.48 -41.78
CA LEU A 265 -48.82 28.50 -43.19
C LEU A 265 -50.01 28.53 -44.15
N LYS A 266 -51.07 27.78 -43.86
CA LYS A 266 -52.32 27.81 -44.63
C LYS A 266 -53.01 29.17 -44.55
N ASP A 267 -52.99 29.81 -43.38
CA ASP A 267 -53.49 31.16 -43.17
C ASP A 267 -52.67 32.20 -43.96
N LEU A 268 -51.35 32.06 -44.02
CA LEU A 268 -50.47 32.94 -44.80
C LEU A 268 -50.74 32.85 -46.31
N ARG A 269 -51.05 31.65 -46.81
CA ARG A 269 -51.34 31.37 -48.23
C ARG A 269 -52.75 31.79 -48.65
N ASN A 270 -53.62 32.21 -47.73
CA ASN A 270 -54.98 32.59 -48.06
C ASN A 270 -55.05 34.04 -48.59
N PRO A 271 -55.36 34.27 -49.88
CA PRO A 271 -55.38 35.62 -50.45
C PRO A 271 -56.49 36.52 -49.88
N ASN A 272 -57.49 35.94 -49.21
CA ASN A 272 -58.66 36.65 -48.70
C ASN A 272 -58.51 37.12 -47.24
N LYS A 273 -57.37 36.85 -46.59
CA LYS A 273 -57.13 37.16 -45.18
C LYS A 273 -55.82 37.92 -45.04
N THR A 274 -55.81 39.04 -44.31
CA THR A 274 -54.56 39.71 -43.93
C THR A 274 -53.84 38.85 -42.88
N PRO A 275 -52.56 38.48 -43.10
CA PRO A 275 -51.80 37.71 -42.12
C PRO A 275 -51.71 38.41 -40.76
N LYS A 276 -51.82 37.64 -39.66
CA LYS A 276 -51.76 38.19 -38.30
C LYS A 276 -50.46 38.96 -38.01
N TYR A 277 -49.31 38.45 -38.49
CA TYR A 277 -48.02 39.10 -38.24
C TYR A 277 -47.91 40.51 -38.85
N LYS A 278 -48.67 40.81 -39.91
CA LYS A 278 -48.67 42.16 -40.52
C LYS A 278 -49.38 43.22 -39.68
N GLN A 279 -50.19 42.82 -38.70
CA GLN A 279 -50.95 43.76 -37.86
C GLN A 279 -50.17 44.19 -36.61
N SER A 280 -49.46 43.27 -35.96
CA SER A 280 -48.79 43.52 -34.67
C SER A 280 -47.40 42.92 -34.54
N GLY A 281 -46.88 42.29 -35.60
CA GLY A 281 -45.79 41.33 -35.49
C GLY A 281 -46.27 40.01 -34.90
N ASP A 282 -45.47 38.95 -35.08
CA ASP A 282 -45.72 37.64 -34.49
C ASP A 282 -44.39 37.01 -34.03
N ILE A 283 -44.43 36.18 -32.99
CA ILE A 283 -43.25 35.52 -32.44
C ILE A 283 -43.35 34.04 -32.77
N ILE A 284 -42.40 33.55 -33.56
CA ILE A 284 -42.32 32.15 -33.97
C ILE A 284 -41.14 31.47 -33.29
N HIS A 285 -41.31 30.19 -32.98
CA HIS A 285 -40.24 29.33 -32.46
C HIS A 285 -39.53 28.64 -33.61
N GLU A 286 -38.20 28.66 -33.62
CA GLU A 286 -37.43 27.98 -34.68
C GLU A 286 -37.51 26.44 -34.57
N LYS A 287 -37.70 25.94 -33.35
CA LYS A 287 -37.74 24.50 -33.03
C LYS A 287 -38.81 24.20 -31.95
N PRO A 288 -39.33 22.96 -31.91
CA PRO A 288 -40.22 22.53 -30.84
C PRO A 288 -39.46 22.41 -29.50
N ALA A 289 -40.12 22.80 -28.40
CA ALA A 289 -39.56 22.68 -27.04
C ALA A 289 -39.72 21.23 -26.52
N LEU A 290 -38.68 20.42 -26.69
CA LEU A 290 -38.68 19.00 -26.35
C LEU A 290 -38.05 18.74 -24.97
N MET A 291 -38.47 17.64 -24.34
CA MET A 291 -37.96 17.18 -23.05
C MET A 291 -36.73 16.32 -23.25
N ARG A 292 -35.76 16.42 -22.33
CA ARG A 292 -34.50 15.66 -22.34
C ARG A 292 -34.14 15.11 -20.95
N MET A 293 -35.07 15.18 -20.00
CA MET A 293 -34.79 14.91 -18.59
C MET A 293 -34.38 13.46 -18.36
N VAL A 294 -35.10 12.50 -18.96
CA VAL A 294 -34.83 11.07 -18.82
C VAL A 294 -33.53 10.70 -19.54
N TYR A 295 -33.29 11.26 -20.73
CA TYR A 295 -32.04 11.06 -21.45
C TYR A 295 -30.82 11.53 -20.65
N ASP A 296 -30.83 12.78 -20.16
CA ASP A 296 -29.70 13.36 -19.43
C ASP A 296 -29.43 12.65 -18.11
N ALA A 297 -30.48 12.22 -17.40
CA ALA A 297 -30.36 11.48 -16.15
C ALA A 297 -29.76 10.07 -16.31
N ASN A 298 -29.78 9.50 -17.52
CA ASN A 298 -29.39 8.11 -17.76
C ASN A 298 -28.36 7.93 -18.88
N ILE A 299 -27.66 9.00 -19.28
CA ILE A 299 -26.75 8.98 -20.44
C ILE A 299 -25.66 7.88 -20.35
N ASP A 300 -25.19 7.59 -19.14
CA ASP A 300 -24.21 6.55 -18.83
C ASP A 300 -24.77 5.13 -19.03
N LYS A 301 -26.10 4.98 -18.96
CA LYS A 301 -26.83 3.70 -19.01
C LYS A 301 -27.47 3.41 -20.35
N ILE A 302 -27.48 4.35 -21.30
CA ILE A 302 -28.10 4.16 -22.62
C ILE A 302 -27.49 2.98 -23.39
N ASN A 303 -26.21 2.68 -23.14
CA ASN A 303 -25.51 1.52 -23.72
C ASN A 303 -26.17 0.17 -23.36
N LEU A 304 -26.98 0.11 -22.29
CA LEU A 304 -27.75 -1.08 -21.92
C LEU A 304 -28.80 -1.47 -22.98
N LEU A 305 -29.29 -0.49 -23.75
CA LEU A 305 -30.32 -0.68 -24.78
C LEU A 305 -29.75 -1.31 -26.07
N GLY A 306 -28.43 -1.37 -26.20
CA GLY A 306 -27.72 -1.87 -27.37
C GLY A 306 -27.19 -0.74 -28.26
N PRO A 307 -26.14 -1.01 -29.05
CA PRO A 307 -25.37 0.03 -29.74
C PRO A 307 -26.19 0.80 -30.79
N SER A 308 -27.15 0.14 -31.44
CA SER A 308 -28.01 0.76 -32.46
C SER A 308 -28.95 1.81 -31.85
N ILE A 309 -29.72 1.42 -30.82
CA ILE A 309 -30.66 2.33 -30.14
C ILE A 309 -29.89 3.43 -29.43
N ALA A 310 -28.78 3.10 -28.76
CA ALA A 310 -27.94 4.07 -28.08
C ALA A 310 -27.38 5.15 -29.02
N GLY A 311 -26.89 4.74 -30.20
CA GLY A 311 -26.39 5.66 -31.21
C GLY A 311 -27.49 6.56 -31.77
N MET A 312 -28.68 6.02 -32.03
CA MET A 312 -29.83 6.81 -32.51
C MET A 312 -30.33 7.80 -31.46
N LEU A 313 -30.46 7.38 -30.20
CA LEU A 313 -30.84 8.27 -29.09
C LEU A 313 -29.85 9.41 -28.93
N SER A 314 -28.55 9.11 -28.96
CA SER A 314 -27.50 10.13 -28.76
C SER A 314 -27.50 11.17 -29.88
N ARG A 315 -27.76 10.77 -31.12
CA ARG A 315 -27.89 11.70 -32.26
C ARG A 315 -29.18 12.52 -32.19
N LEU A 316 -30.30 11.90 -31.80
CA LEU A 316 -31.55 12.63 -31.64
C LEU A 316 -31.41 13.71 -30.56
N TYR A 317 -30.91 13.34 -29.38
CA TYR A 317 -30.82 14.26 -28.24
C TYR A 317 -29.66 15.26 -28.31
N SER A 318 -28.68 15.07 -29.22
CA SER A 318 -27.70 16.13 -29.54
C SER A 318 -28.33 17.28 -30.31
N ASP A 319 -29.37 17.01 -31.09
CA ASP A 319 -30.02 17.98 -31.97
C ASP A 319 -31.23 18.66 -31.30
N ILE A 320 -31.68 18.10 -30.17
CA ILE A 320 -32.77 18.63 -29.35
C ILE A 320 -32.29 19.77 -28.47
N GLU A 321 -32.94 20.93 -28.63
CA GLU A 321 -32.80 22.09 -27.76
C GLU A 321 -33.97 22.14 -26.76
N THR A 322 -33.66 22.27 -25.47
CA THR A 322 -34.66 22.39 -24.41
C THR A 322 -35.29 23.77 -24.36
N ASN A 323 -34.55 24.80 -24.77
CA ASN A 323 -34.98 26.20 -24.84
C ASN A 323 -34.75 26.73 -26.26
N PRO A 324 -35.73 26.56 -27.17
CA PRO A 324 -35.57 26.97 -28.56
C PRO A 324 -35.51 28.50 -28.69
N SER A 325 -34.72 28.98 -29.65
CA SER A 325 -34.68 30.37 -30.09
C SER A 325 -36.02 30.83 -30.65
N TYR A 326 -36.30 32.12 -30.44
CA TYR A 326 -37.47 32.81 -30.97
C TYR A 326 -37.03 33.72 -32.11
N GLN A 327 -37.79 33.71 -33.20
CA GLN A 327 -37.65 34.67 -34.28
C GLN A 327 -38.91 35.53 -34.31
N THR A 328 -38.75 36.85 -34.46
CA THR A 328 -39.90 37.75 -34.61
C THR A 328 -40.16 37.98 -36.09
N LEU A 329 -41.38 37.75 -36.53
CA LEU A 329 -41.86 38.16 -37.85
C LEU A 329 -42.27 39.62 -37.77
N GLU A 330 -41.45 40.49 -38.35
CA GLU A 330 -41.74 41.93 -38.39
C GLU A 330 -42.89 42.23 -39.36
N PRO A 331 -43.72 43.26 -39.09
CA PRO A 331 -44.84 43.62 -39.96
C PRO A 331 -44.42 43.99 -41.40
N GLU A 332 -43.20 44.50 -41.55
CA GLU A 332 -42.63 44.93 -42.84
C GLU A 332 -42.05 43.77 -43.66
N MET A 333 -41.93 42.57 -43.07
CA MET A 333 -41.36 41.41 -43.75
C MET A 333 -42.21 41.00 -44.96
N PRO A 334 -41.59 40.75 -46.14
CA PRO A 334 -42.28 40.23 -47.32
C PRO A 334 -42.99 38.91 -47.04
N LEU A 335 -44.18 38.72 -47.62
CA LEU A 335 -44.98 37.51 -47.41
C LEU A 335 -44.24 36.23 -47.80
N ASN A 336 -43.51 36.27 -48.91
CA ASN A 336 -42.74 35.12 -49.40
C ASN A 336 -41.61 34.72 -48.44
N GLU A 337 -41.01 35.69 -47.75
CA GLU A 337 -39.95 35.44 -46.78
C GLU A 337 -40.54 34.80 -45.51
N ALA A 338 -41.63 35.37 -44.98
CA ALA A 338 -42.33 34.81 -43.83
C ALA A 338 -42.86 33.37 -44.11
N GLU A 339 -43.38 33.13 -45.32
CA GLU A 339 -43.80 31.80 -45.75
C GLU A 339 -42.64 30.80 -45.77
N ALA A 340 -41.51 31.17 -46.37
CA ALA A 340 -40.32 30.33 -46.43
C ALA A 340 -39.75 30.02 -45.03
N HIS A 341 -39.80 30.98 -44.10
CA HIS A 341 -39.40 30.77 -42.71
C HIS A 341 -40.27 29.71 -42.02
N ILE A 342 -41.59 29.84 -42.09
CA ILE A 342 -42.51 28.89 -41.46
C ILE A 342 -42.43 27.52 -42.12
N GLU A 343 -42.33 27.46 -43.46
CA GLU A 343 -42.20 26.20 -44.19
C GLU A 343 -40.93 25.44 -43.80
N LYS A 344 -39.80 26.15 -43.64
CA LYS A 344 -38.54 25.57 -43.16
C LYS A 344 -38.69 24.99 -41.75
N ILE A 345 -39.36 25.70 -40.84
CA ILE A 345 -39.60 25.25 -39.46
C ILE A 345 -40.48 23.99 -39.44
N VAL A 346 -41.55 23.97 -40.24
CA VAL A 346 -42.45 22.81 -40.37
C VAL A 346 -41.69 21.60 -40.91
N LEU A 347 -40.92 21.75 -41.98
CA LEU A 347 -40.15 20.66 -42.57
C LEU A 347 -39.10 20.11 -41.61
N ALA A 348 -38.39 20.99 -40.89
CA ALA A 348 -37.42 20.58 -39.88
C ALA A 348 -38.07 19.75 -38.76
N ALA A 349 -39.22 20.19 -38.24
CA ALA A 349 -39.95 19.46 -37.22
C ALA A 349 -40.51 18.12 -37.75
N GLN A 350 -41.03 18.08 -38.98
CA GLN A 350 -41.53 16.86 -39.60
C GLN A 350 -40.44 15.79 -39.80
N ASN A 351 -39.20 16.20 -40.10
CA ASN A 351 -38.08 15.28 -40.29
C ASN A 351 -37.68 14.54 -38.99
N LEU A 352 -38.07 15.05 -37.81
CA LEU A 352 -37.81 14.40 -36.52
C LEU A 352 -38.77 13.22 -36.25
N LEU A 353 -40.00 13.28 -36.76
CA LEU A 353 -41.03 12.25 -36.56
C LEU A 353 -40.58 10.84 -36.97
N PRO A 354 -40.07 10.59 -38.20
CA PRO A 354 -39.66 9.23 -38.60
C PRO A 354 -38.50 8.69 -37.76
N VAL A 355 -37.63 9.57 -37.24
CA VAL A 355 -36.52 9.17 -36.35
C VAL A 355 -37.08 8.72 -34.99
N ILE A 356 -38.03 9.48 -34.45
CA ILE A 356 -38.69 9.15 -33.17
C ILE A 356 -39.53 7.87 -33.29
N GLU A 357 -40.29 7.69 -34.36
CA GLU A 357 -41.06 6.47 -34.60
C GLU A 357 -40.18 5.22 -34.67
N LYS A 358 -39.04 5.32 -35.37
CA LYS A 358 -38.04 4.24 -35.42
C LYS A 358 -37.47 3.91 -34.05
N LEU A 359 -37.18 4.94 -33.24
CA LEU A 359 -36.70 4.78 -31.87
C LEU A 359 -37.76 4.16 -30.96
N LEU A 360 -39.02 4.62 -31.05
CA LEU A 360 -40.14 4.07 -30.31
C LEU A 360 -40.37 2.59 -30.65
N SER A 361 -40.33 2.23 -31.93
CA SER A 361 -40.42 0.83 -32.37
C SER A 361 -39.30 -0.02 -31.75
N GLY A 362 -38.05 0.47 -31.78
CA GLY A 362 -36.91 -0.21 -31.18
C GLY A 362 -37.01 -0.36 -29.65
N LEU A 363 -37.45 0.70 -28.95
CA LEU A 363 -37.62 0.69 -27.49
C LEU A 363 -38.77 -0.22 -27.06
N ASN A 364 -39.87 -0.25 -27.81
CA ASN A 364 -41.02 -1.10 -27.55
C ASN A 364 -40.64 -2.60 -27.61
N VAL A 365 -39.79 -2.99 -28.58
CA VAL A 365 -39.24 -4.36 -28.62
C VAL A 365 -38.42 -4.65 -27.36
N VAL A 366 -37.65 -3.69 -26.85
CA VAL A 366 -36.84 -3.87 -25.64
C VAL A 366 -37.69 -3.91 -24.37
N SER A 367 -38.71 -3.06 -24.27
CA SER A 367 -39.59 -2.99 -23.09
C SER A 367 -40.51 -4.21 -23.00
N ARG A 368 -40.95 -4.76 -24.14
CA ARG A 368 -41.83 -5.96 -24.20
C ARG A 368 -41.13 -7.30 -24.11
N ALA A 369 -39.82 -7.39 -24.35
CA ALA A 369 -39.07 -8.66 -24.35
C ALA A 369 -39.01 -9.42 -23.00
N LYS A 370 -39.81 -9.03 -22.00
CA LYS A 370 -39.84 -9.61 -20.66
C LYS A 370 -41.24 -10.08 -20.22
N HIS A 371 -42.28 -9.77 -21.00
CA HIS A 371 -43.57 -10.47 -20.93
C HIS A 371 -43.55 -11.58 -21.98
#